data_AF-A0A7J5ANL5-F1
#
_entry.id   AF-A0A7J5ANL5-F1
#
_cell.length_a   1.000
_cell.length_b   1.000
_cell.length_c   1.000
_cell.angle_alpha   90.00
_cell.angle_beta   90.00
_cell.angle_gamma   90.00
#
_symmetry.space_group_name_H-M   'P 1'
#
loop_
_entity.id
_entity.type
_entity.pdbx_description
1 polymer ?
#
loop_
_entity_poly.entity_id
_entity_poly.type
_entity_poly.pdbx_seq_one_letter_code
_entity_poly.pdbx_strand_id
1 'polypeptide(L)'
;MPDSEHTPTHVLTAEAVRWGIETLASQRLHPTFVMYLHLRKQQRAGKLGEASASSDELLALIRMPGNPTKPYYFPLIDRGKRKPGELLPSFWRAENIPGSWSPGSIFRLKGGGWMGLSTGGYTLPVDHVDRALRELLYETPVSALALGAYFLRNDGFIISGAPAPTDLIAAFRLRFDYPDDAEEEFETLFKTDVPASVNFEWFAQSDFSVTHTS
;
A
#
# COMPACT_ATOMS: atom_id res chain seq x y z
N MET A 1 18.59 18.46 -9.73
CA MET A 1 17.24 18.36 -10.33
C MET A 1 16.46 19.52 -9.75
N PRO A 2 15.80 20.37 -10.55
CA PRO A 2 15.12 21.54 -10.04
C PRO A 2 13.97 21.11 -9.13
N ASP A 3 13.94 21.66 -7.91
CA ASP A 3 12.83 21.57 -6.96
C ASP A 3 11.55 22.06 -7.65
N SER A 4 10.68 21.13 -8.03
CA SER A 4 9.42 21.48 -8.69
C SER A 4 8.42 22.02 -7.68
N GLU A 5 8.39 23.34 -7.52
CA GLU A 5 7.27 24.31 -7.33
C GLU A 5 5.95 23.94 -6.60
N HIS A 6 5.82 22.78 -5.98
CA HIS A 6 4.57 22.37 -5.36
C HIS A 6 4.83 21.89 -3.94
N THR A 7 4.92 22.85 -3.02
CA THR A 7 4.92 22.57 -1.59
C THR A 7 3.62 21.83 -1.24
N PRO A 8 3.70 20.66 -0.59
CA PRO A 8 2.50 19.97 -0.14
C PRO A 8 1.64 20.87 0.73
N THR A 9 0.35 20.92 0.42
CA THR A 9 -0.64 21.72 1.15
C THR A 9 -1.24 20.97 2.32
N HIS A 10 -1.26 19.64 2.23
CA HIS A 10 -1.95 18.78 3.18
C HIS A 10 -1.13 17.51 3.47
N VAL A 11 -1.37 16.92 4.63
CA VAL A 11 -0.86 15.61 5.05
C VAL A 11 -2.00 14.81 5.65
N LEU A 12 -1.87 13.48 5.67
CA LEU A 12 -2.84 12.62 6.37
C LEU A 12 -2.78 12.83 7.89
N THR A 13 -3.94 12.84 8.54
CA THR A 13 -4.00 12.89 10.00
C THR A 13 -3.58 11.55 10.62
N ALA A 14 -3.13 11.58 11.88
CA ALA A 14 -2.77 10.36 12.60
C ALA A 14 -3.98 9.44 12.79
N GLU A 15 -5.18 10.01 12.95
CA GLU A 15 -6.46 9.32 13.02
C GLU A 15 -6.76 8.56 11.73
N ALA A 16 -6.59 9.19 10.56
CA ALA A 16 -6.78 8.54 9.26
C ALA A 16 -5.81 7.38 9.05
N VAL A 17 -4.53 7.58 9.38
CA VAL A 17 -3.49 6.54 9.26
C VAL A 17 -3.80 5.37 10.22
N ARG A 18 -4.18 5.65 11.47
CA ARG A 18 -4.55 4.62 12.46
C ARG A 18 -5.76 3.83 11.98
N TRP A 19 -6.80 4.52 11.50
CA TRP A 19 -7.99 3.89 10.95
C TRP A 19 -7.64 2.96 9.77
N GLY A 20 -6.76 3.39 8.86
CA GLY A 20 -6.29 2.57 7.75
C GLY A 20 -5.61 1.29 8.24
N ILE A 21 -4.69 1.41 9.19
CA ILE A 21 -3.99 0.26 9.80
C ILE A 21 -4.97 -0.71 10.45
N GLU A 22 -5.92 -0.21 11.25
CA GLU A 22 -6.90 -1.04 11.95
C GLU A 22 -7.86 -1.74 10.97
N THR A 23 -8.30 -1.03 9.94
CA THR A 23 -9.15 -1.57 8.88
C THR A 23 -8.45 -2.71 8.15
N LEU A 24 -7.20 -2.50 7.70
CA LEU A 24 -6.41 -3.54 7.04
C LEU A 24 -6.14 -4.74 7.94
N ALA A 25 -5.84 -4.50 9.22
CA ALA A 25 -5.58 -5.56 10.18
C ALA A 25 -6.83 -6.36 10.60
N SER A 26 -8.03 -5.84 10.33
CA SER A 26 -9.30 -6.51 10.59
C SER A 26 -9.73 -7.44 9.44
N GLN A 27 -9.18 -7.23 8.25
CA GLN A 27 -9.43 -8.05 7.07
C GLN A 27 -8.32 -9.11 6.93
N ARG A 28 -8.69 -10.30 6.46
CA ARG A 28 -7.71 -11.29 6.05
C ARG A 28 -7.06 -10.83 4.75
N LEU A 29 -5.76 -10.56 4.77
CA LEU A 29 -5.00 -10.06 3.61
C LEU A 29 -3.67 -10.80 3.52
N HIS A 30 -3.39 -11.41 2.37
CA HIS A 30 -2.13 -12.11 2.19
C HIS A 30 -0.97 -11.10 2.16
N PRO A 31 0.12 -11.33 2.91
CA PRO A 31 1.23 -10.38 3.01
C PRO A 31 1.87 -9.96 1.68
N THR A 32 1.81 -10.80 0.66
CA THR A 32 2.40 -10.47 -0.65
C THR A 32 1.50 -9.59 -1.52
N PHE A 33 0.33 -9.15 -1.05
CA PHE A 33 -0.50 -8.24 -1.83
C PHE A 33 0.19 -6.90 -2.11
N VAL A 34 1.04 -6.40 -1.21
CA VAL A 34 1.89 -5.23 -1.50
C VAL A 34 2.81 -5.47 -2.70
N MET A 35 3.32 -6.69 -2.82
CA MET A 35 4.20 -7.09 -3.91
C MET A 35 3.42 -7.20 -5.21
N TYR A 36 2.19 -7.73 -5.17
CA TYR A 36 1.27 -7.71 -6.31
C TYR A 36 1.06 -6.29 -6.86
N LEU A 37 0.73 -5.32 -6.00
CA LEU A 37 0.52 -3.93 -6.41
C LEU A 37 1.75 -3.34 -7.11
N HIS A 38 2.95 -3.59 -6.56
CA HIS A 38 4.19 -3.15 -7.17
C HIS A 38 4.44 -3.83 -8.53
N LEU A 39 4.32 -5.15 -8.61
CA LEU A 39 4.56 -5.89 -9.86
C LEU A 39 3.58 -5.46 -10.95
N ARG A 40 2.31 -5.22 -10.61
CA ARG A 40 1.27 -4.80 -11.55
C ARG A 40 1.57 -3.42 -12.12
N LYS A 41 2.00 -2.48 -11.27
CA LYS A 41 2.52 -1.18 -11.71
C LYS A 41 3.72 -1.33 -12.64
N GLN A 42 4.70 -2.18 -12.29
CA GLN A 42 5.88 -2.41 -13.14
C GLN A 42 5.50 -3.05 -14.49
N GLN A 43 4.54 -3.97 -14.51
CA GLN A 43 4.06 -4.60 -15.75
C GLN A 43 3.46 -3.57 -16.71
N ARG A 44 2.59 -2.68 -16.21
CA ARG A 44 2.01 -1.61 -17.03
C ARG A 44 3.04 -0.62 -17.55
N ALA A 45 4.06 -0.34 -16.75
CA ALA A 45 5.20 0.45 -17.18
C ALA A 45 6.14 -0.27 -18.18
N GLY A 46 5.90 -1.55 -18.51
CA GLY A 46 6.78 -2.36 -19.35
C GLY A 46 8.08 -2.79 -18.67
N LYS A 47 8.15 -2.70 -17.34
CA LYS A 47 9.36 -2.88 -16.51
C LYS A 47 9.31 -4.08 -15.58
N LEU A 48 8.41 -5.04 -15.80
CA LEU A 48 8.28 -6.22 -14.94
C LEU A 48 9.60 -7.01 -14.78
N GLY A 49 10.41 -7.07 -15.84
CA GLY A 49 11.72 -7.72 -15.81
C GLY A 49 12.77 -7.03 -14.93
N GLU A 50 12.56 -5.74 -14.60
CA GLU A 50 13.43 -4.94 -13.73
C GLU A 50 12.92 -4.89 -12.28
N ALA A 51 11.73 -5.44 -12.01
CA ALA A 51 11.11 -5.39 -10.69
C ALA A 51 11.98 -6.11 -9.65
N SER A 52 12.07 -5.53 -8.45
CA SER A 52 12.96 -6.01 -7.39
C SER A 52 12.28 -5.91 -6.03
N ALA A 53 12.40 -6.99 -5.23
CA ALA A 53 11.99 -7.00 -3.83
C ALA A 53 12.76 -5.99 -2.96
N SER A 54 13.92 -5.51 -3.43
CA SER A 54 14.74 -4.51 -2.74
C SER A 54 14.52 -3.10 -3.29
N SER A 55 13.49 -2.88 -4.12
CA SER A 55 13.15 -1.55 -4.64
C SER A 55 12.89 -0.57 -3.48
N ASP A 56 13.57 0.58 -3.48
CA ASP A 56 13.35 1.63 -2.49
C ASP A 56 11.90 2.12 -2.50
N GLU A 57 11.30 2.20 -3.69
CA GLU A 57 9.89 2.57 -3.85
C GLU A 57 8.95 1.61 -3.12
N LEU A 58 9.21 0.30 -3.23
CA LEU A 58 8.44 -0.74 -2.56
C LEU A 58 8.66 -0.70 -1.05
N LEU A 59 9.91 -0.60 -0.59
CA LEU A 59 10.24 -0.60 0.83
C LEU A 59 9.74 0.67 1.54
N ALA A 60 9.69 1.80 0.84
CA ALA A 60 9.10 3.04 1.35
C ALA A 60 7.63 2.86 1.76
N LEU A 61 6.85 2.04 1.04
CA LEU A 61 5.43 1.78 1.34
C LEU A 61 5.24 1.21 2.76
N ILE A 62 6.21 0.45 3.26
CA ILE A 62 6.10 -0.28 4.53
C ILE A 62 7.03 0.25 5.63
N ARG A 63 7.92 1.19 5.30
CA ARG A 63 8.83 1.83 6.25
C ARG A 63 8.07 2.74 7.21
N MET A 64 8.16 2.47 8.50
CA MET A 64 7.48 3.24 9.53
C MET A 64 8.52 3.74 10.54
N PRO A 65 8.59 5.05 10.82
CA PRO A 65 9.46 5.56 11.88
C PRO A 65 9.00 5.03 13.26
N GLY A 66 9.93 4.97 14.22
CA GLY A 66 9.64 4.62 15.61
C GLY A 66 10.18 3.26 16.09
N ASN A 67 10.69 2.40 15.20
CA ASN A 67 11.36 1.16 15.60
C ASN A 67 12.64 0.91 14.76
N PRO A 68 13.82 1.34 15.22
CA PRO A 68 15.05 1.26 14.41
C PRO A 68 15.50 -0.19 14.14
N THR A 69 15.24 -1.14 15.04
CA THR A 69 15.62 -2.55 14.85
C THR A 69 14.70 -3.27 13.85
N LYS A 70 13.47 -2.79 13.70
CA LYS A 70 12.46 -3.35 12.80
C LYS A 70 11.78 -2.20 12.06
N PRO A 71 12.41 -1.64 11.02
CA PRO A 71 11.98 -0.37 10.42
C PRO A 71 10.70 -0.49 9.59
N TYR A 72 10.18 -1.71 9.40
CA TYR A 72 9.02 -1.96 8.59
C TYR A 72 7.82 -2.32 9.46
N TYR A 73 6.71 -1.61 9.28
CA TYR A 73 5.42 -1.99 9.84
C TYR A 73 4.61 -2.69 8.76
N PHE A 74 3.80 -3.70 9.09
CA PHE A 74 3.10 -4.46 8.05
C PHE A 74 1.76 -5.01 8.54
N PRO A 75 0.65 -4.26 8.32
CA PRO A 75 -0.68 -4.61 8.85
C PRO A 75 -1.46 -5.60 7.95
N LEU A 76 -0.85 -6.13 6.88
CA LEU A 76 -1.45 -7.17 6.03
C LEU A 76 -1.09 -8.55 6.61
N ILE A 77 -2.11 -9.27 7.09
CA ILE A 77 -1.94 -10.56 7.75
C ILE A 77 -2.96 -11.61 7.25
N ASP A 78 -2.48 -12.83 7.04
CA ASP A 78 -3.29 -13.98 6.62
C ASP A 78 -3.84 -14.79 7.81
N ARG A 79 -3.44 -14.44 9.04
CA ARG A 79 -3.74 -15.17 10.29
C ARG A 79 -4.38 -14.31 11.37
N GLY A 80 -5.47 -14.80 11.92
CA GLY A 80 -6.01 -14.43 13.24
C GLY A 80 -7.15 -13.41 13.21
N LYS A 81 -8.25 -13.72 13.92
CA LYS A 81 -9.23 -12.70 14.32
C LYS A 81 -8.57 -11.82 15.39
N ARG A 82 -8.41 -10.53 15.13
CA ARG A 82 -7.92 -9.57 16.12
C ARG A 82 -9.06 -8.99 16.93
N LYS A 83 -8.76 -8.54 18.14
CA LYS A 83 -9.62 -7.60 18.85
C LYS A 83 -9.40 -6.20 18.23
N PRO A 84 -10.48 -5.44 17.97
CA PRO A 84 -10.35 -4.04 17.54
C PRO A 84 -9.47 -3.23 18.49
N GLY A 85 -8.64 -2.33 17.95
CA GLY A 85 -7.78 -1.42 18.73
C GLY A 85 -6.48 -2.02 19.27
N GLU A 86 -6.22 -3.31 19.08
CA GLU A 86 -4.90 -3.87 19.40
C GLU A 86 -3.91 -3.46 18.28
N LEU A 87 -2.65 -3.15 18.60
CA LEU A 87 -1.54 -3.07 17.64
C LEU A 87 -0.54 -4.17 18.00
N LEU A 88 -0.22 -5.07 17.06
CA LEU A 88 0.61 -6.23 17.39
C LEU A 88 2.10 -5.91 17.20
N PRO A 89 2.98 -6.24 18.17
CA PRO A 89 4.43 -6.19 17.97
C PRO A 89 4.92 -7.05 16.78
N SER A 90 4.13 -8.04 16.37
CA SER A 90 4.43 -8.89 15.22
C SER A 90 4.28 -8.19 13.87
N PHE A 91 3.69 -6.99 13.81
CA PHE A 91 3.61 -6.20 12.57
C PHE A 91 4.95 -5.56 12.24
N TRP A 92 5.81 -5.35 13.24
CA TRP A 92 7.17 -4.90 13.02
C TRP A 92 8.01 -6.02 12.38
N ARG A 93 8.60 -5.73 11.22
CA ARG A 93 9.46 -6.64 10.45
C ARG A 93 10.88 -6.08 10.40
N ALA A 94 11.85 -7.00 10.44
CA ALA A 94 13.26 -6.69 10.31
C ALA A 94 13.61 -6.32 8.85
N GLU A 95 14.83 -5.82 8.65
CA GLU A 95 15.31 -5.35 7.35
C GLU A 95 15.39 -6.42 6.25
N ASN A 96 15.34 -7.70 6.64
CA ASN A 96 15.42 -8.85 5.72
C ASN A 96 14.12 -9.16 4.96
N ILE A 97 13.09 -8.31 5.04
CA ILE A 97 11.82 -8.50 4.32
C ILE A 97 11.98 -8.65 2.78
N PRO A 98 12.96 -8.02 2.08
CA PRO A 98 13.14 -8.29 0.65
C PRO A 98 13.36 -9.78 0.33
N GLY A 99 13.99 -10.52 1.25
CA GLY A 99 14.23 -11.95 1.08
C GLY A 99 12.94 -12.77 1.00
N SER A 100 11.89 -12.39 1.75
CA SER A 100 10.58 -13.07 1.71
C SER A 100 9.76 -12.71 0.47
N TRP A 101 10.09 -11.59 -0.19
CA TRP A 101 9.47 -11.15 -1.45
C TRP A 101 10.28 -11.46 -2.70
N SER A 102 11.47 -12.06 -2.55
CA SER A 102 12.25 -12.52 -3.70
C SER A 102 11.45 -13.49 -4.57
N PRO A 103 11.71 -13.55 -5.89
CA PRO A 103 10.93 -14.39 -6.79
C PRO A 103 10.84 -15.86 -6.37
N GLY A 104 11.98 -16.45 -5.97
CA GLY A 104 12.03 -17.82 -5.51
C GLY A 104 11.29 -18.06 -4.20
N SER A 105 11.30 -17.08 -3.28
CA SER A 105 10.50 -17.16 -2.05
C SER A 105 9.02 -17.10 -2.36
N ILE A 106 8.60 -16.17 -3.22
CA ILE A 106 7.21 -16.04 -3.65
C ILE A 106 6.74 -17.30 -4.35
N PHE A 107 7.50 -17.84 -5.31
CA PHE A 107 7.18 -19.06 -6.04
C PHE A 107 6.79 -20.24 -5.13
N ARG A 108 7.38 -20.31 -3.92
CA ARG A 108 7.09 -21.37 -2.93
C ARG A 108 5.87 -21.10 -2.03
N LEU A 109 5.25 -19.93 -2.12
CA LEU A 109 4.10 -19.54 -1.29
C LEU A 109 2.80 -20.17 -1.79
N LYS A 110 1.97 -20.62 -0.85
CA LYS A 110 0.58 -20.99 -1.12
C LYS A 110 -0.25 -19.70 -1.29
N GLY A 111 -0.94 -19.56 -2.42
CA GLY A 111 -1.81 -18.41 -2.71
C GLY A 111 -1.10 -17.18 -3.32
N GLY A 112 0.22 -17.22 -3.49
CA GLY A 112 1.00 -16.15 -4.15
C GLY A 112 2.09 -16.63 -5.10
N GLY A 113 2.30 -17.95 -5.20
CA GLY A 113 3.37 -18.56 -6.01
C GLY A 113 3.35 -18.20 -7.49
N TRP A 114 2.18 -17.87 -8.02
CA TRP A 114 1.99 -17.46 -9.40
C TRP A 114 2.65 -16.12 -9.76
N MET A 115 3.12 -15.32 -8.79
CA MET A 115 3.86 -14.09 -9.06
C MET A 115 5.38 -14.30 -9.25
N GLY A 116 5.91 -15.47 -8.89
CA GLY A 116 7.34 -15.79 -8.96
C GLY A 116 7.62 -16.90 -9.97
N LEU A 117 8.79 -16.85 -10.60
CA LEU A 117 9.27 -17.93 -11.47
C LEU A 117 10.34 -18.77 -10.76
N SER A 118 10.32 -20.08 -10.99
CA SER A 118 11.33 -21.01 -10.47
C SER A 118 12.74 -20.73 -11.03
N THR A 119 12.81 -20.19 -12.24
CA THR A 119 14.05 -19.80 -12.94
C THR A 119 14.59 -18.44 -12.49
N GLY A 120 13.90 -17.76 -11.57
CA GLY A 120 14.16 -16.36 -11.22
C GLY A 120 13.32 -15.39 -12.04
N GLY A 121 13.07 -14.20 -11.46
CA GLY A 121 12.20 -13.18 -12.02
C GLY A 121 10.73 -13.31 -11.61
N TYR A 122 10.00 -12.22 -11.78
CA TYR A 122 8.57 -12.15 -11.49
C TYR A 122 7.73 -12.39 -12.75
N THR A 123 6.47 -12.76 -12.54
CA THR A 123 5.48 -12.89 -13.61
C THR A 123 4.13 -12.39 -13.12
N LEU A 124 3.29 -11.96 -14.06
CA LEU A 124 1.89 -11.65 -13.82
C LEU A 124 1.07 -12.28 -14.96
N PRO A 125 0.41 -13.42 -14.72
CA PRO A 125 -0.40 -14.09 -15.74
C PRO A 125 -1.64 -13.25 -16.09
N VAL A 126 -2.27 -13.51 -17.23
CA VAL A 126 -3.44 -12.74 -17.71
C VAL A 126 -4.59 -12.71 -16.69
N ASP A 127 -4.78 -13.78 -15.93
CA ASP A 127 -5.80 -13.90 -14.87
C ASP A 127 -5.31 -13.39 -13.49
N HIS A 128 -4.28 -12.53 -13.45
CA HIS A 128 -3.69 -12.06 -12.20
C HIS A 128 -4.68 -11.34 -11.28
N VAL A 129 -5.68 -10.64 -11.84
CA VAL A 129 -6.71 -9.92 -11.07
C VAL A 129 -7.56 -10.91 -10.28
N ASP A 130 -8.11 -11.92 -10.96
CA ASP A 130 -8.89 -12.99 -10.32
C ASP A 130 -8.09 -13.75 -9.27
N ARG A 131 -6.81 -14.04 -9.57
CA ARG A 131 -5.90 -14.69 -8.62
C ARG A 131 -5.63 -13.80 -7.42
N ALA A 132 -5.44 -12.50 -7.60
CA ALA A 132 -5.22 -11.57 -6.50
C ALA A 132 -6.47 -11.49 -5.61
N LEU A 133 -7.66 -11.37 -6.19
CA LEU A 133 -8.91 -11.38 -5.43
C LEU A 133 -9.08 -12.68 -4.63
N ARG A 134 -8.99 -13.83 -5.30
CA ARG A 134 -9.22 -15.15 -4.68
C ARG A 134 -8.14 -15.53 -3.66
N GLU A 135 -6.87 -15.36 -4.02
CA GLU A 135 -5.75 -15.98 -3.30
C GLU A 135 -5.03 -15.00 -2.36
N LEU A 136 -5.05 -13.69 -2.67
CA LEU A 136 -4.42 -12.67 -1.84
C LEU A 136 -5.42 -11.89 -0.99
N LEU A 137 -6.62 -11.63 -1.51
CA LEU A 137 -7.68 -10.90 -0.81
C LEU A 137 -8.80 -11.81 -0.26
N TYR A 138 -8.71 -13.11 -0.52
CA TYR A 138 -9.66 -14.11 -0.05
C TYR A 138 -11.12 -13.78 -0.40
N GLU A 139 -11.37 -13.50 -1.68
CA GLU A 139 -12.71 -13.21 -2.26
C GLU A 139 -13.35 -11.90 -1.74
N THR A 140 -12.58 -11.07 -1.04
CA THR A 140 -13.10 -9.82 -0.45
C THR A 140 -12.29 -8.63 -0.95
N PRO A 141 -12.86 -7.74 -1.80
CA PRO A 141 -12.19 -6.52 -2.20
C PRO A 141 -11.80 -5.67 -0.97
N VAL A 142 -10.59 -5.13 -1.00
CA VAL A 142 -10.00 -4.38 0.13
C VAL A 142 -10.27 -2.88 -0.01
N SER A 143 -10.36 -2.14 1.09
CA SER A 143 -10.60 -0.69 1.02
C SER A 143 -9.40 0.03 0.38
N ALA A 144 -9.60 0.67 -0.78
CA ALA A 144 -8.61 1.55 -1.40
C ALA A 144 -8.26 2.71 -0.47
N LEU A 145 -9.25 3.20 0.26
CA LEU A 145 -9.07 4.28 1.24
C LEU A 145 -8.15 3.84 2.40
N ALA A 146 -8.33 2.63 2.94
CA ALA A 146 -7.46 2.12 4.01
C ALA A 146 -6.04 1.82 3.53
N LEU A 147 -5.88 1.25 2.32
CA LEU A 147 -4.57 1.07 1.70
C LEU A 147 -3.89 2.40 1.40
N GLY A 148 -4.63 3.39 0.89
CA GLY A 148 -4.13 4.75 0.67
C GLY A 148 -3.66 5.40 1.97
N ALA A 149 -4.50 5.39 3.00
CA ALA A 149 -4.16 5.96 4.31
C ALA A 149 -2.92 5.31 4.91
N TYR A 150 -2.76 4.01 4.72
CA TYR A 150 -1.56 3.31 5.13
C TYR A 150 -0.35 3.65 4.26
N PHE A 151 -0.38 3.33 2.96
CA PHE A 151 0.79 3.41 2.08
C PHE A 151 1.28 4.83 1.82
N LEU A 152 0.39 5.82 1.84
CA LEU A 152 0.69 7.24 1.54
C LEU A 152 0.85 8.08 2.81
N ARG A 153 0.89 7.46 4.00
CA ARG A 153 0.98 8.13 5.31
C ARG A 153 2.15 9.12 5.46
N ASN A 154 3.23 8.92 4.71
CA ASN A 154 4.43 9.74 4.77
C ASN A 154 4.50 10.74 3.60
N ASP A 155 3.48 10.79 2.75
CA ASP A 155 3.45 11.62 1.57
C ASP A 155 2.72 12.94 1.86
N GLY A 156 3.14 13.99 1.16
CA GLY A 156 2.44 15.27 1.13
C GLY A 156 1.48 15.33 -0.07
N PHE A 157 0.35 16.00 0.12
CA PHE A 157 -0.72 16.10 -0.88
C PHE A 157 -0.91 17.55 -1.33
N ILE A 158 -1.09 17.72 -2.63
CA ILE A 158 -1.51 18.99 -3.24
C ILE A 158 -2.97 18.82 -3.61
N ILE A 159 -3.85 19.43 -2.83
CA ILE A 159 -5.30 19.31 -2.99
C ILE A 159 -5.86 20.69 -3.29
N SER A 160 -6.63 20.78 -4.38
CA SER A 160 -7.34 22.00 -4.74
C SER A 160 -8.72 21.99 -4.07
N GLY A 161 -9.00 22.98 -3.23
CA GLY A 161 -10.28 23.09 -2.52
C GLY A 161 -10.31 22.34 -1.19
N ALA A 162 -11.51 21.94 -0.75
CA ALA A 162 -11.70 21.25 0.52
C ALA A 162 -11.25 19.78 0.40
N PRO A 163 -10.30 19.31 1.23
CA PRO A 163 -9.81 17.95 1.14
C PRO A 163 -10.90 16.93 1.53
N ALA A 164 -10.96 15.83 0.78
CA ALA A 164 -11.96 14.80 0.91
C ALA A 164 -11.34 13.39 0.81
N PRO A 165 -12.00 12.36 1.38
CA PRO A 165 -11.51 10.97 1.29
C PRO A 165 -11.26 10.48 -0.15
N THR A 166 -12.02 11.02 -1.11
CA THR A 166 -11.86 10.73 -2.54
C THR A 166 -10.50 11.18 -3.09
N ASP A 167 -9.88 12.22 -2.53
CA ASP A 167 -8.53 12.63 -2.91
C ASP A 167 -7.49 11.56 -2.56
N LEU A 168 -7.69 10.86 -1.44
CA LEU A 168 -6.84 9.76 -1.03
C LEU A 168 -6.99 8.54 -1.94
N ILE A 169 -8.22 8.26 -2.39
CA ILE A 169 -8.49 7.20 -3.37
C ILE A 169 -7.83 7.56 -4.71
N ALA A 170 -7.94 8.79 -5.17
CA ALA A 170 -7.30 9.26 -6.39
C ALA A 170 -5.76 9.16 -6.29
N ALA A 171 -5.18 9.57 -5.16
CA ALA A 171 -3.75 9.42 -4.91
C ALA A 171 -3.31 7.95 -4.87
N PHE A 172 -4.11 7.05 -4.27
CA PHE A 172 -3.86 5.61 -4.30
C PHE A 172 -3.86 5.05 -5.73
N ARG A 173 -4.86 5.43 -6.54
CA ARG A 173 -4.92 5.05 -7.96
C ARG A 173 -3.69 5.52 -8.72
N LEU A 174 -3.29 6.78 -8.54
CA LEU A 174 -2.07 7.33 -9.15
C LEU A 174 -0.81 6.57 -8.69
N ARG A 175 -0.69 6.30 -7.39
CA ARG A 175 0.48 5.60 -6.80
C ARG A 175 0.71 4.23 -7.43
N PHE A 176 -0.37 3.49 -7.67
CA PHE A 176 -0.35 2.10 -8.18
C PHE A 176 -0.79 1.95 -9.64
N ASP A 177 -0.86 3.08 -10.36
CA ASP A 177 -1.13 3.18 -11.80
C ASP A 177 -2.50 2.62 -12.25
N TYR A 178 -3.59 2.92 -11.54
CA TYR A 178 -4.96 2.56 -11.95
C TYR A 178 -5.68 3.72 -12.66
N PRO A 179 -5.40 4.01 -13.94
CA PRO A 179 -6.16 4.99 -14.71
C PRO A 179 -7.53 4.42 -15.11
N ASP A 180 -8.30 5.20 -15.86
CA ASP A 180 -9.67 4.84 -16.28
C ASP A 180 -9.72 3.54 -17.11
N ASP A 181 -8.67 3.24 -17.89
CA ASP A 181 -8.60 1.99 -18.67
C ASP A 181 -8.41 0.72 -17.82
N ALA A 182 -8.19 0.89 -16.51
CA ALA A 182 -8.04 -0.18 -15.53
C ALA A 182 -9.18 -0.22 -14.50
N GLU A 183 -10.32 0.40 -14.79
CA GLU A 183 -11.44 0.50 -13.84
C GLU A 183 -11.95 -0.88 -13.41
N GLU A 184 -12.13 -1.81 -14.35
CA GLU A 184 -12.61 -3.16 -14.05
C GLU A 184 -11.66 -3.89 -13.09
N GLU A 185 -10.35 -3.76 -13.27
CA GLU A 185 -9.35 -4.32 -12.35
C GLU A 185 -9.47 -3.69 -10.96
N PHE A 186 -9.69 -2.37 -10.92
CA PHE A 186 -9.78 -1.61 -9.70
C PHE A 186 -11.05 -1.97 -8.90
N GLU A 187 -12.21 -2.00 -9.54
CA GLU A 187 -13.48 -2.39 -8.92
C GLU A 187 -13.47 -3.85 -8.45
N THR A 188 -12.76 -4.74 -9.15
CA THR A 188 -12.61 -6.14 -8.75
C THR A 188 -11.83 -6.28 -7.45
N LEU A 189 -10.80 -5.45 -7.23
CA LEU A 189 -9.86 -5.59 -6.12
C LEU A 189 -10.15 -4.66 -4.95
N PHE A 190 -10.84 -3.55 -5.20
CA PHE A 190 -10.97 -2.48 -4.23
C PHE A 190 -12.41 -2.01 -4.02
N LYS A 191 -12.68 -1.59 -2.78
CA LYS A 191 -13.87 -0.80 -2.42
C LYS A 191 -13.48 0.65 -2.21
N THR A 192 -14.35 1.56 -2.63
CA THR A 192 -14.18 3.01 -2.52
C THR A 192 -15.10 3.66 -1.48
N ASP A 193 -15.97 2.87 -0.84
CA ASP A 193 -16.90 3.37 0.16
C ASP A 193 -16.18 4.06 1.33
N VAL A 194 -16.67 5.24 1.70
CA VAL A 194 -16.28 5.93 2.93
C VAL A 194 -17.28 5.54 4.02
N PRO A 195 -16.87 4.85 5.10
CA PRO A 195 -17.81 4.43 6.12
C PRO A 195 -18.41 5.64 6.84
N ALA A 196 -19.74 5.69 6.96
CA ALA A 196 -20.46 6.75 7.66
C ALA A 196 -20.10 6.87 9.16
N SER A 197 -19.47 5.84 9.73
CA SER A 197 -19.00 5.80 11.11
C SER A 197 -17.65 6.52 11.34
N VAL A 198 -16.96 6.94 10.28
CA VAL A 198 -15.72 7.69 10.39
C VAL A 198 -16.04 9.15 10.77
N ASN A 199 -15.61 9.55 11.96
CA ASN A 199 -15.74 10.91 12.48
C ASN A 199 -14.37 11.48 12.87
N PHE A 200 -13.55 11.72 11.85
CA PHE A 200 -12.27 12.43 11.97
C PHE A 200 -11.98 13.14 10.64
N GLU A 201 -11.11 14.15 10.70
CA GLU A 201 -10.58 14.78 9.49
C GLU A 201 -9.53 13.89 8.83
N TRP A 202 -9.63 13.69 7.52
CA TRP A 202 -8.70 12.84 6.78
C TRP A 202 -7.35 13.50 6.56
N PHE A 203 -7.38 14.82 6.37
CA PHE A 203 -6.24 15.64 6.04
C PHE A 203 -6.11 16.78 7.04
N ALA A 204 -4.88 17.13 7.38
CA ALA A 204 -4.52 18.38 8.05
C ALA A 204 -3.75 19.25 7.06
N GLN A 205 -3.82 20.58 7.23
CA GLN A 205 -2.92 21.49 6.53
C GLN A 205 -1.48 21.19 6.92
N SER A 206 -0.58 21.27 5.94
CA SER A 206 0.82 21.01 6.17
C SER A 206 1.52 22.26 6.68
N ASP A 207 1.93 22.26 7.95
CA ASP A 207 2.78 23.30 8.52
C ASP A 207 4.25 23.09 8.12
N PHE A 208 4.58 23.12 6.82
CA PHE A 208 5.97 23.23 6.38
C PHE A 208 6.48 24.65 6.64
N SER A 209 6.74 24.98 7.90
CA SER A 209 7.56 26.14 8.25
C SER A 209 8.99 25.82 7.85
N VAL A 210 9.45 26.36 6.71
CA VAL A 210 10.85 26.30 6.31
C VAL A 210 11.64 27.14 7.31
N THR A 211 12.17 26.51 8.37
CA THR A 211 13.23 27.10 9.18
C THR A 211 14.50 27.08 8.34
N HIS A 212 14.71 28.15 7.57
CA HIS A 212 16.03 28.50 7.06
C HIS A 212 16.94 28.82 8.26
N THR A 213 17.67 27.81 8.77
CA THR A 213 18.88 28.07 9.54
C THR A 213 19.98 28.45 8.56
N SER A 214 20.35 29.73 8.59
CA SER A 214 21.52 30.32 7.92
C SER A 214 22.83 29.80 8.50
#